data_AF-A0A5C8HPI2-F1
#
_entry.id   AF-A0A5C8HPI2-F1
#
_cell.length_a   1.000
_cell.length_b   1.000
_cell.length_c   1.000
_cell.angle_alpha   90.00
_cell.angle_beta   90.00
_cell.angle_gamma   90.00
#
_symmetry.space_group_name_H-M   'P 1'
#
loop_
_entity.id
_entity.type
_entity.pdbx_description
1 polymer ?
#
loop_
_entity_poly.entity_id
_entity_poly.type
_entity_poly.pdbx_seq_one_letter_code
_entity_poly.pdbx_strand_id
1 'polypeptide(L)'
;MFSEGFWRAWRWLAWIMPVLLIVAKVFTGGGWETLMLIFGSPLVVLVVGFFGFLPRLILKQRGFTSAPPAAIGLLTGYWVSLACYLFSLGSIGDSSTDPSIVRLLLPFMSARYERLFNWCAAITMMVAAVALIIVASTLRKKREGRSNSAGGVTLVLAVLVTPALILGVAGATEYAAMHGAQDAAGNQQIDVANLTEAEIRQLLEGRWDALQEQLVPLRESVAESGWGPYASMVVDSLGSPHSAEPPQYVIQTEWAVGMDTADGPGALNRLRDALAENGWSLKPSDDSDQLHATRAEGETLAVYAWPSADDPTQLTIWLDARSAAYWSEGVEVEWQSLNQDGDESADYRYDEWPELQPED
;
A
#
# COMPACT_ATOMS: atom_id res chain seq x y z
N MET A 1 -18.98 15.04 -42.89
CA MET A 1 -17.68 15.70 -42.65
C MET A 1 -16.93 15.13 -41.44
N PHE A 2 -17.49 15.13 -40.22
CA PHE A 2 -16.78 14.66 -39.01
C PHE A 2 -16.25 13.20 -39.10
N SER A 3 -17.06 12.28 -39.64
CA SER A 3 -16.73 10.85 -39.74
C SER A 3 -15.62 10.49 -40.74
N GLU A 4 -15.49 11.24 -41.85
CA GLU A 4 -14.42 11.05 -42.83
C GLU A 4 -13.12 11.69 -42.35
N GLY A 5 -13.22 12.88 -41.72
CA GLY A 5 -12.10 13.53 -41.05
C GLY A 5 -11.51 12.66 -39.95
N PHE A 6 -12.37 11.96 -39.19
CA PHE A 6 -11.95 11.01 -38.16
C PHE A 6 -11.00 9.96 -38.70
N TRP A 7 -11.33 9.24 -39.79
CA TRP A 7 -10.42 8.21 -40.34
C TRP A 7 -9.10 8.75 -40.89
N ARG A 8 -9.08 10.01 -41.33
CA ARG A 8 -7.87 10.68 -41.81
C ARG A 8 -6.96 11.05 -40.64
N ALA A 9 -7.52 11.63 -39.58
CA ALA A 9 -6.81 11.90 -38.33
C ALA A 9 -6.35 10.60 -37.66
N TRP A 10 -7.24 9.60 -37.59
CA TRP A 10 -7.02 8.31 -36.94
C TRP A 10 -5.82 7.56 -37.49
N ARG A 11 -5.60 7.63 -38.81
CA ARG A 11 -4.45 6.97 -39.44
C ARG A 11 -3.15 7.45 -38.80
N TRP A 12 -3.02 8.74 -38.54
CA TRP A 12 -1.82 9.29 -37.91
C TRP A 12 -1.84 9.03 -36.40
N LEU A 13 -2.99 9.24 -35.77
CA LEU A 13 -3.16 9.10 -34.33
C LEU A 13 -2.81 7.68 -33.84
N ALA A 14 -3.19 6.64 -34.60
CA ALA A 14 -2.92 5.25 -34.26
C ALA A 14 -1.42 4.90 -34.20
N TRP A 15 -0.57 5.62 -34.93
CA TRP A 15 0.88 5.40 -34.93
C TRP A 15 1.63 6.40 -34.05
N ILE A 16 1.17 7.66 -34.00
CA ILE A 16 1.82 8.71 -33.24
C ILE A 16 1.55 8.55 -31.75
N MET A 17 0.34 8.13 -31.33
CA MET A 17 0.01 8.02 -29.92
C MET A 17 0.88 7.03 -29.14
N PRO A 18 1.15 5.79 -29.61
CA PRO A 18 2.05 4.88 -28.91
C PRO A 18 3.45 5.47 -28.75
N VAL A 19 3.95 6.13 -29.79
CA VAL A 19 5.26 6.80 -29.76
C VAL A 19 5.26 7.92 -28.72
N LEU A 20 4.25 8.79 -28.73
CA LEU A 20 4.14 9.88 -27.75
C LEU A 20 4.02 9.36 -26.31
N LEU A 21 3.25 8.29 -26.08
CA LEU A 21 3.07 7.72 -24.75
C LEU A 21 4.35 7.04 -24.25
N ILE A 22 5.07 6.33 -25.13
CA ILE A 22 6.38 5.74 -24.82
C ILE A 22 7.39 6.86 -24.51
N VAL A 23 7.45 7.89 -25.34
CA VAL A 23 8.34 9.05 -25.14
C VAL A 23 8.03 9.74 -23.82
N ALA A 24 6.75 10.01 -23.54
CA ALA A 24 6.33 10.60 -22.28
C ALA A 24 6.80 9.76 -21.08
N LYS A 25 6.58 8.44 -21.13
CA LYS A 25 7.01 7.53 -20.06
C LYS A 25 8.54 7.49 -19.89
N VAL A 26 9.30 7.54 -20.98
CA VAL A 26 10.77 7.57 -20.95
C VAL A 26 11.30 8.85 -20.31
N PHE A 27 10.64 10.00 -20.54
CA PHE A 27 11.05 11.27 -19.94
C PHE A 27 10.62 11.45 -18.49
N THR A 28 9.62 10.70 -18.02
CA THR A 28 9.09 10.81 -16.66
C THR A 28 9.53 9.68 -15.73
N GLY A 29 10.41 8.77 -16.17
CA GLY A 29 10.86 7.65 -15.33
C GLY A 29 12.26 7.15 -15.65
N GLY A 30 13.04 6.88 -14.62
CA GLY A 30 14.31 6.15 -14.69
C GLY A 30 14.13 4.65 -14.43
N GLY A 31 15.15 3.86 -14.75
CA GLY A 31 15.20 2.44 -14.39
C GLY A 31 15.35 1.47 -15.57
N TRP A 32 15.37 0.18 -15.22
CA TRP A 32 15.51 -0.93 -16.17
C TRP A 32 14.27 -1.05 -17.08
N GLU A 33 13.09 -0.68 -16.59
CA GLU A 33 11.83 -0.67 -17.32
C GLU A 33 11.90 0.28 -18.50
N THR A 34 12.48 1.46 -18.31
CA THR A 34 12.67 2.45 -19.37
C THR A 34 13.58 1.89 -20.46
N LEU A 35 14.63 1.13 -20.11
CA LEU A 35 15.48 0.44 -21.08
C LEU A 35 14.70 -0.62 -21.87
N MET A 36 13.93 -1.48 -21.18
CA MET A 36 13.04 -2.46 -21.82
C MET A 36 12.02 -1.78 -22.74
N LEU A 37 11.45 -0.65 -22.32
CA LEU A 37 10.51 0.11 -23.12
C LEU A 37 11.19 0.71 -24.36
N ILE A 38 12.41 1.23 -24.25
CA ILE A 38 13.18 1.77 -25.39
C ILE A 38 13.46 0.67 -26.42
N PHE A 39 14.02 -0.46 -25.99
CA PHE A 39 14.36 -1.57 -26.89
C PHE A 39 13.12 -2.31 -27.41
N GLY A 40 12.08 -2.45 -26.59
CA GLY A 40 10.80 -3.07 -26.94
C GLY A 40 9.86 -2.14 -27.71
N SER A 41 10.10 -0.83 -27.70
CA SER A 41 9.20 0.17 -28.30
C SER A 41 8.87 -0.09 -29.77
N PRO A 42 9.80 -0.53 -30.66
CA PRO A 42 9.44 -0.77 -32.05
C PRO A 42 8.37 -1.87 -32.18
N LEU A 43 8.49 -2.93 -31.38
CA LEU A 43 7.52 -4.02 -31.36
C LEU A 43 6.18 -3.56 -30.75
N VAL A 44 6.21 -2.82 -29.65
CA VAL A 44 5.01 -2.29 -29.00
C VAL A 44 4.25 -1.35 -29.93
N VAL A 45 4.94 -0.42 -30.59
CA VAL A 45 4.36 0.51 -31.56
C VAL A 45 3.73 -0.25 -32.73
N LEU A 46 4.39 -1.30 -33.24
CA LEU A 46 3.84 -2.14 -34.30
C LEU A 46 2.57 -2.86 -33.84
N VAL A 47 2.58 -3.50 -32.67
CA VAL A 47 1.42 -4.23 -32.13
C VAL A 47 0.27 -3.27 -31.86
N VAL A 48 0.48 -2.21 -31.09
CA VAL A 48 -0.56 -1.24 -30.71
C VAL A 48 -1.09 -0.48 -31.93
N GLY A 49 -0.19 -0.04 -32.83
CA GLY A 49 -0.59 0.63 -34.08
C GLY A 49 -1.41 -0.29 -34.98
N PHE A 50 -1.03 -1.57 -35.07
CA PHE A 50 -1.81 -2.57 -35.82
C PHE A 50 -3.19 -2.79 -35.21
N PHE A 51 -3.29 -2.98 -33.88
CA PHE A 51 -4.58 -3.12 -33.19
C PHE A 51 -5.45 -1.87 -33.32
N GLY A 52 -4.86 -0.67 -33.29
CA GLY A 52 -5.58 0.58 -33.55
C GLY A 52 -6.10 0.72 -34.98
N PHE A 53 -5.48 0.03 -35.94
CA PHE A 53 -5.85 0.08 -37.37
C PHE A 53 -6.78 -1.05 -37.81
N LEU A 54 -6.73 -2.20 -37.12
CA LEU A 54 -7.52 -3.39 -37.44
C LEU A 54 -9.04 -3.14 -37.58
N PRO A 55 -9.70 -2.35 -36.70
CA PRO A 55 -11.14 -2.05 -36.80
C PRO A 55 -11.49 -1.34 -38.12
N ARG A 56 -10.60 -0.47 -38.61
CA ARG A 56 -10.79 0.21 -39.89
C ARG A 56 -10.76 -0.78 -41.05
N LEU A 57 -9.85 -1.75 -41.02
CA LEU A 57 -9.74 -2.76 -42.07
C LEU A 57 -11.01 -3.60 -42.14
N ILE A 58 -11.52 -4.05 -40.99
CA ILE A 58 -12.77 -4.83 -40.89
C ILE A 58 -13.97 -4.01 -41.40
N LEU A 59 -14.10 -2.75 -40.97
CA LEU A 59 -15.19 -1.87 -41.40
C LEU A 59 -15.11 -1.53 -42.90
N LYS A 60 -13.90 -1.31 -43.44
CA LYS A 60 -13.69 -1.04 -44.86
C LYS A 60 -14.04 -2.26 -45.72
N GLN A 61 -13.64 -3.46 -45.33
CA GLN A 61 -14.00 -4.71 -46.00
C GLN A 61 -15.53 -4.90 -46.05
N ARG A 62 -16.25 -4.36 -45.08
CA ARG A 62 -17.72 -4.37 -45.01
C ARG A 62 -18.40 -3.19 -45.72
N GLY A 63 -17.62 -2.37 -46.42
CA GLY A 63 -18.15 -1.27 -47.25
C GLY A 63 -18.59 -0.05 -46.45
N PHE A 64 -18.12 0.15 -45.23
CA PHE A 64 -18.26 1.41 -44.50
C PHE A 64 -17.23 2.42 -45.00
N THR A 65 -17.70 3.60 -45.43
CA THR A 65 -16.87 4.74 -45.83
C THR A 65 -16.64 5.71 -44.66
N SER A 66 -17.65 5.83 -43.79
CA SER A 66 -17.63 6.63 -42.56
C SER A 66 -17.51 5.76 -41.31
N ALA A 67 -16.87 6.27 -40.26
CA ALA A 67 -16.80 5.62 -38.96
C ALA A 67 -18.18 5.66 -38.27
N PRO A 68 -18.78 4.51 -37.90
CA PRO A 68 -20.00 4.48 -37.09
C PRO A 68 -19.77 5.11 -35.72
N PRO A 69 -20.74 5.86 -35.14
CA PRO A 69 -20.57 6.51 -33.83
C PRO A 69 -20.12 5.56 -32.72
N ALA A 70 -20.70 4.35 -32.65
CA ALA A 70 -20.29 3.33 -31.69
C ALA A 70 -18.81 2.91 -31.84
N ALA A 71 -18.32 2.80 -33.08
CA ALA A 71 -16.92 2.49 -33.33
C ALA A 71 -16.01 3.66 -32.92
N ILE A 72 -16.43 4.91 -33.16
CA ILE A 72 -15.70 6.11 -32.72
C ILE A 72 -15.57 6.10 -31.19
N GLY A 73 -16.67 5.84 -30.46
CA GLY A 73 -16.67 5.77 -29.00
C GLY A 73 -15.73 4.71 -28.46
N LEU A 74 -15.83 3.47 -28.97
CA LEU A 74 -14.99 2.36 -28.53
C LEU A 74 -13.51 2.55 -28.88
N LEU A 75 -13.21 3.05 -30.08
CA LEU A 75 -11.86 3.43 -30.48
C LEU A 75 -11.30 4.48 -29.52
N THR A 76 -12.06 5.54 -29.24
CA THR A 76 -11.63 6.62 -28.34
C THR A 76 -11.42 6.10 -26.92
N GLY A 77 -12.36 5.32 -26.39
CA GLY A 77 -12.26 4.70 -25.06
C GLY A 77 -11.06 3.77 -24.94
N TYR A 78 -10.74 2.99 -25.99
CA TYR A 78 -9.53 2.17 -26.04
C TYR A 78 -8.25 3.02 -25.87
N TRP A 79 -8.11 4.10 -26.63
CA TRP A 79 -6.91 4.95 -26.55
C TRP A 79 -6.80 5.72 -25.26
N VAL A 80 -7.93 6.23 -24.75
CA VAL A 80 -7.95 6.92 -23.46
C VAL A 80 -7.56 5.95 -22.34
N SER A 81 -8.09 4.72 -22.36
CA SER A 81 -7.71 3.68 -21.39
C SER A 81 -6.25 3.27 -21.52
N LEU A 82 -5.72 3.16 -22.74
CA LEU A 82 -4.29 2.90 -22.98
C LEU A 82 -3.41 4.04 -22.44
N ALA A 83 -3.81 5.30 -22.65
CA ALA A 83 -3.10 6.45 -22.10
C ALA A 83 -3.13 6.45 -20.56
N CYS A 84 -4.29 6.22 -19.95
CA CYS A 84 -4.41 6.06 -18.50
C CYS A 84 -3.54 4.91 -17.98
N TYR A 85 -3.52 3.77 -18.66
CA TYR A 85 -2.69 2.63 -18.31
C TYR A 85 -1.21 2.99 -18.35
N LEU A 86 -0.72 3.57 -19.46
CA LEU A 86 0.70 3.92 -19.59
C LEU A 86 1.13 5.03 -18.62
N PHE A 87 0.27 6.00 -18.33
CA PHE A 87 0.56 7.07 -17.37
C PHE A 87 0.50 6.61 -15.91
N SER A 88 -0.18 5.51 -15.60
CA SER A 88 -0.26 4.90 -14.27
C SER A 88 0.73 3.77 -14.05
N LEU A 89 1.50 3.39 -15.07
CA LEU A 89 2.63 2.49 -14.83
C LEU A 89 3.63 3.23 -13.96
N GLY A 90 3.78 2.79 -12.71
CA GLY A 90 4.93 3.13 -11.87
C GLY A 90 6.22 2.53 -12.47
N SER A 91 7.34 2.75 -11.80
CA SER A 91 8.53 1.94 -12.06
C SER A 91 8.36 0.57 -11.39
N ILE A 92 8.82 -0.50 -12.02
CA ILE A 92 8.68 -1.87 -11.52
C ILE A 92 9.96 -2.36 -10.82
N GLY A 93 11.04 -1.56 -10.88
CA GLY A 93 12.36 -1.95 -10.36
C GLY A 93 12.60 -1.47 -8.94
N ASP A 94 13.43 -2.21 -8.21
CA ASP A 94 13.82 -2.01 -6.80
C ASP A 94 14.44 -0.64 -6.45
N SER A 95 14.56 0.29 -7.42
CA SER A 95 15.38 1.50 -7.30
C SER A 95 14.64 2.82 -7.48
N SER A 96 13.31 2.85 -7.58
CA SER A 96 12.63 4.15 -7.63
C SER A 96 11.30 4.20 -6.89
N THR A 97 11.29 5.05 -5.88
CA THR A 97 10.13 5.68 -5.22
C THR A 97 9.41 6.69 -6.14
N ASP A 98 9.80 6.78 -7.42
CA ASP A 98 9.27 7.78 -8.35
C ASP A 98 7.76 7.57 -8.58
N PRO A 99 6.92 8.58 -8.24
CA PRO A 99 5.48 8.51 -8.47
C PRO A 99 5.17 8.50 -9.97
N SER A 100 4.15 7.75 -10.40
CA SER A 100 3.71 7.84 -11.81
C SER A 100 3.15 9.22 -12.14
N ILE A 101 2.99 9.50 -13.44
CA ILE A 101 2.37 10.72 -13.93
C ILE A 101 0.98 10.90 -13.32
N VAL A 102 0.22 9.81 -13.16
CA VAL A 102 -1.12 9.88 -12.55
C VAL A 102 -1.04 10.34 -11.10
N ARG A 103 -0.09 9.81 -10.31
CA ARG A 103 0.11 10.22 -8.92
C ARG A 103 0.68 11.65 -8.81
N LEU A 104 1.47 12.09 -9.79
CA LEU A 104 1.91 13.48 -9.89
C LEU A 104 0.74 14.45 -10.15
N LEU A 105 -0.23 14.05 -10.99
CA LEU A 105 -1.43 14.84 -11.27
C LEU A 105 -2.49 14.74 -10.17
N LEU A 106 -2.53 13.62 -9.45
CA LEU A 106 -3.49 13.29 -8.40
C LEU A 106 -2.71 12.90 -7.13
N PRO A 107 -2.11 13.87 -6.42
CA PRO A 107 -1.21 13.59 -5.29
C PRO A 107 -1.89 12.91 -4.11
N PHE A 108 -3.23 12.94 -4.05
CA PHE A 108 -4.03 12.24 -3.04
C PHE A 108 -4.13 10.72 -3.30
N MET A 109 -3.66 10.20 -4.44
CA MET A 109 -3.73 8.76 -4.72
C MET A 109 -2.68 7.98 -3.93
N SER A 110 -3.15 7.02 -3.14
CA SER A 110 -2.29 6.01 -2.52
C SER A 110 -1.64 5.11 -3.58
N ALA A 111 -0.54 4.43 -3.25
CA ALA A 111 0.10 3.46 -4.14
C ALA A 111 -0.83 2.27 -4.47
N ARG A 112 -1.76 1.94 -3.57
CA ARG A 112 -2.79 0.92 -3.82
C ARG A 112 -3.84 1.42 -4.81
N TYR A 113 -4.30 2.67 -4.65
CA TYR A 113 -5.21 3.30 -5.60
C TYR A 113 -4.62 3.31 -7.01
N GLU A 114 -3.36 3.73 -7.13
CA GLU A 114 -2.66 3.80 -8.40
C GLU A 114 -2.59 2.43 -9.10
N ARG A 115 -2.27 1.37 -8.36
CA ARG A 115 -2.29 -0.02 -8.86
C ARG A 115 -3.69 -0.43 -9.32
N LEU A 116 -4.74 -0.14 -8.55
CA LEU A 116 -6.12 -0.42 -8.94
C LEU A 116 -6.54 0.35 -10.19
N PHE A 117 -6.19 1.63 -10.26
CA PHE A 117 -6.42 2.49 -11.42
C PHE A 117 -5.74 1.91 -12.67
N ASN A 118 -4.49 1.46 -12.55
CA ASN A 118 -3.76 0.80 -13.64
C ASN A 118 -4.49 -0.46 -14.13
N TRP A 119 -4.92 -1.35 -13.20
CA TRP A 119 -5.69 -2.54 -13.53
C TRP A 119 -7.02 -2.22 -14.21
N CYS A 120 -7.78 -1.24 -13.69
CA CYS A 120 -9.03 -0.80 -14.28
C CYS A 120 -8.82 -0.24 -15.69
N ALA A 121 -7.74 0.52 -15.91
CA ALA A 121 -7.38 1.03 -17.23
C ALA A 121 -7.02 -0.11 -18.20
N ALA A 122 -6.22 -1.09 -17.76
CA ALA A 122 -5.87 -2.26 -18.56
C ALA A 122 -7.10 -3.10 -18.96
N ILE A 123 -7.99 -3.38 -18.00
CA ILE A 123 -9.23 -4.12 -18.24
C ILE A 123 -10.13 -3.35 -19.20
N THR A 124 -10.33 -2.04 -18.97
CA THR A 124 -11.17 -1.20 -19.84
C THR A 124 -10.61 -1.15 -21.25
N MET A 125 -9.29 -1.05 -21.40
CA MET A 125 -8.61 -1.12 -22.70
C MET A 125 -8.89 -2.46 -23.40
N MET A 126 -8.73 -3.59 -22.72
CA MET A 126 -8.99 -4.91 -23.31
C MET A 126 -10.46 -5.09 -23.69
N VAL A 127 -11.39 -4.69 -22.81
CA VAL A 127 -12.84 -4.75 -23.07
C VAL A 127 -13.21 -3.87 -24.26
N ALA A 128 -12.66 -2.65 -24.35
CA ALA A 128 -12.89 -1.75 -25.48
C ALA A 128 -12.37 -2.36 -26.80
N ALA A 129 -11.18 -2.98 -26.79
CA ALA A 129 -10.62 -3.64 -27.96
C ALA A 129 -11.48 -4.82 -28.44
N VAL A 130 -11.91 -5.70 -27.52
CA VAL A 130 -12.78 -6.83 -27.84
C VAL A 130 -14.16 -6.36 -28.33
N ALA A 131 -14.78 -5.42 -27.61
CA ALA A 131 -16.07 -4.84 -27.99
C ALA A 131 -15.99 -4.20 -29.39
N LEU A 132 -14.89 -3.54 -29.70
CA LEU A 132 -14.68 -2.91 -31.00
C LEU A 132 -14.57 -3.95 -32.14
N ILE A 133 -13.88 -5.07 -31.92
CA ILE A 133 -13.84 -6.19 -32.89
C ILE A 133 -15.24 -6.76 -33.09
N ILE A 134 -15.99 -6.99 -32.01
CA ILE A 134 -17.37 -7.50 -32.07
C ILE A 134 -18.26 -6.53 -32.83
N VAL A 135 -18.23 -5.23 -32.50
CA VAL A 135 -19.04 -4.19 -33.13
C VAL A 135 -18.68 -4.06 -34.61
N ALA A 136 -17.38 -4.02 -34.96
CA ALA A 136 -16.96 -4.01 -36.36
C ALA A 136 -17.44 -5.27 -37.12
N SER A 137 -17.48 -6.42 -36.43
CA SER A 137 -17.90 -7.72 -36.97
C SER A 137 -19.41 -7.97 -36.96
N THR A 138 -20.22 -7.14 -36.31
CA THR A 138 -21.69 -7.33 -36.22
C THR A 138 -22.49 -6.18 -36.81
N LEU A 139 -21.90 -4.98 -36.93
CA LEU A 139 -22.57 -3.81 -37.49
C LEU A 139 -23.05 -4.08 -38.92
N ARG A 140 -24.37 -3.92 -39.11
CA ARG A 140 -25.01 -3.90 -40.43
C ARG A 140 -25.00 -2.47 -40.97
N LYS A 141 -24.69 -2.32 -42.25
CA LYS A 141 -24.71 -1.02 -42.94
C LYS A 141 -26.14 -0.48 -42.98
N LYS A 142 -26.47 0.45 -42.10
CA LYS A 142 -27.76 1.16 -42.13
C LYS A 142 -27.68 2.24 -43.22
N ARG A 143 -28.72 2.37 -44.04
CA ARG A 143 -28.78 3.37 -45.13
C ARG A 143 -28.62 4.77 -44.51
N GLU A 144 -27.53 5.45 -44.80
CA GLU A 144 -27.16 6.74 -44.20
C GLU A 144 -28.18 7.81 -44.60
N GLY A 145 -29.12 8.10 -43.69
CA GLY A 145 -30.06 9.21 -43.79
C GLY A 145 -30.01 10.01 -42.51
N ARG A 146 -29.43 11.21 -42.59
CA ARG A 146 -29.30 12.27 -41.56
C ARG A 146 -28.17 12.18 -40.50
N SER A 147 -27.44 13.30 -40.47
CA SER A 147 -26.59 13.94 -39.44
C SER A 147 -25.56 13.12 -38.65
N ASN A 148 -24.28 13.37 -38.95
CA ASN A 148 -23.09 12.84 -38.25
C ASN A 148 -22.77 13.52 -36.90
N SER A 149 -23.67 14.33 -36.33
CA SER A 149 -23.44 14.99 -35.02
C SER A 149 -23.25 13.99 -33.88
N ALA A 150 -23.90 12.81 -33.96
CA ALA A 150 -23.76 11.75 -32.98
C ALA A 150 -22.31 11.30 -32.78
N GLY A 151 -21.49 11.26 -33.85
CA GLY A 151 -20.09 10.83 -33.74
C GLY A 151 -19.22 11.78 -32.90
N GLY A 152 -19.46 13.09 -32.98
CA GLY A 152 -18.76 14.07 -32.16
C GLY A 152 -19.16 13.99 -30.69
N VAL A 153 -20.47 13.83 -30.41
CA VAL A 153 -20.97 13.63 -29.05
C VAL A 153 -20.40 12.34 -28.44
N THR A 154 -20.37 11.24 -29.19
CA THR A 154 -19.80 9.98 -28.70
C THR A 154 -18.29 10.10 -28.40
N LEU A 155 -17.55 10.85 -29.23
CA LEU A 155 -16.13 11.12 -28.97
C LEU A 155 -15.92 11.89 -27.66
N VAL A 156 -16.64 13.00 -27.49
CA VAL A 156 -16.53 13.83 -26.27
C VAL A 156 -16.94 13.02 -25.03
N LEU A 157 -18.03 12.26 -25.11
CA LEU A 157 -18.46 11.38 -24.03
C LEU A 157 -17.40 10.33 -23.71
N ALA A 158 -16.79 9.67 -24.71
CA ALA A 158 -15.74 8.69 -24.45
C ALA A 158 -14.52 9.30 -23.76
N VAL A 159 -14.09 10.51 -24.17
CA VAL A 159 -12.94 11.20 -23.55
C VAL A 159 -13.21 11.56 -22.08
N LEU A 160 -14.43 11.96 -21.73
CA LEU A 160 -14.77 12.37 -20.37
C LEU A 160 -15.17 11.20 -19.47
N VAL A 161 -16.00 10.29 -20.00
CA VAL A 161 -16.60 9.19 -19.22
C VAL A 161 -15.59 8.08 -18.99
N THR A 162 -14.69 7.77 -19.92
CA THR A 162 -13.73 6.68 -19.73
C THR A 162 -12.79 6.91 -18.54
N PRO A 163 -12.09 8.05 -18.41
CA PRO A 163 -11.25 8.31 -17.24
C PRO A 163 -12.06 8.38 -15.96
N ALA A 164 -13.23 9.03 -16.00
CA ALA A 164 -14.11 9.14 -14.83
C ALA A 164 -14.61 7.79 -14.33
N LEU A 165 -14.93 6.85 -15.24
CA LEU A 165 -15.31 5.49 -14.88
C LEU A 165 -14.13 4.71 -14.28
N ILE A 166 -12.93 4.82 -14.86
CA ILE A 166 -11.74 4.16 -14.33
C ILE A 166 -11.44 4.69 -12.92
N LEU A 167 -11.42 6.01 -12.74
CA LEU A 167 -11.22 6.66 -11.43
C LEU A 167 -12.29 6.24 -10.43
N GLY A 168 -13.56 6.29 -10.84
CA GLY A 168 -14.70 5.97 -9.98
C GLY A 168 -14.73 4.51 -9.54
N VAL A 169 -14.44 3.56 -10.44
CA VAL A 169 -14.39 2.13 -10.10
C VAL A 169 -13.19 1.83 -9.20
N ALA A 170 -12.00 2.35 -9.53
CA ALA A 170 -10.82 2.14 -8.71
C ALA A 170 -10.98 2.78 -7.32
N GLY A 171 -11.54 3.99 -7.23
CA GLY A 171 -11.79 4.68 -5.97
C GLY A 171 -12.89 4.00 -5.14
N ALA A 172 -13.98 3.54 -5.76
CA ALA A 172 -15.00 2.75 -5.06
C ALA A 172 -14.45 1.42 -4.53
N THR A 173 -13.55 0.78 -5.30
CA THR A 173 -12.91 -0.48 -4.88
C THR A 173 -11.98 -0.26 -3.70
N GLU A 174 -11.15 0.79 -3.75
CA GLU A 174 -10.28 1.16 -2.66
C GLU A 174 -11.06 1.56 -1.40
N TYR A 175 -12.07 2.42 -1.56
CA TYR A 175 -12.96 2.82 -0.49
C TYR A 175 -13.62 1.61 0.19
N ALA A 176 -14.14 0.67 -0.60
CA ALA A 176 -14.72 -0.56 -0.07
C ALA A 176 -13.70 -1.43 0.66
N ALA A 177 -12.45 -1.48 0.18
CA ALA A 177 -11.39 -2.21 0.84
C ALA A 177 -10.99 -1.58 2.18
N MET A 178 -10.93 -0.24 2.26
CA MET A 178 -10.59 0.49 3.48
C MET A 178 -11.69 0.42 4.55
N HIS A 179 -12.96 0.30 4.14
CA HIS A 179 -14.09 0.13 5.08
C HIS A 179 -14.26 -1.30 5.60
N GLY A 180 -13.74 -2.29 4.87
CA GLY A 180 -13.99 -3.70 5.17
C GLY A 180 -13.11 -4.27 6.28
N ALA A 181 -11.97 -3.65 6.57
CA ALA A 181 -10.99 -4.14 7.52
C ALA A 181 -10.88 -3.21 8.74
N GLN A 182 -10.77 -3.80 9.93
CA GLN A 182 -10.52 -3.10 11.18
C GLN A 182 -9.15 -3.49 11.71
N ASP A 183 -8.44 -2.55 12.33
CA ASP A 183 -7.24 -2.87 13.10
C ASP A 183 -7.60 -3.51 14.45
N ALA A 184 -6.58 -3.87 15.23
CA ALA A 184 -6.76 -4.46 16.55
C ALA A 184 -7.52 -3.53 17.53
N ALA A 185 -7.45 -2.21 17.33
CA ALA A 185 -8.21 -1.24 18.10
C ALA A 185 -9.61 -0.97 17.52
N GLY A 186 -10.04 -1.72 16.50
CA GLY A 186 -11.36 -1.60 15.87
C GLY A 186 -11.49 -0.45 14.87
N ASN A 187 -10.42 0.29 14.58
CA ASN A 187 -10.44 1.43 13.66
C ASN A 187 -10.46 0.95 12.22
N GLN A 188 -11.26 1.59 11.38
CA GLN A 188 -11.21 1.35 9.95
C GLN A 188 -10.01 2.06 9.34
N GLN A 189 -9.45 1.47 8.28
CA GLN A 189 -8.30 2.08 7.61
C GLN A 189 -8.62 3.49 7.11
N ILE A 190 -9.85 3.73 6.63
CA ILE A 190 -10.24 5.06 6.15
C ILE A 190 -10.28 6.11 7.26
N ASP A 191 -10.63 5.73 8.48
CA ASP A 191 -10.70 6.69 9.59
C ASP A 191 -9.30 7.17 9.93
N VAL A 192 -8.34 6.23 9.98
CA VAL A 192 -6.92 6.52 10.20
C VAL A 192 -6.31 7.31 9.03
N ALA A 193 -6.66 6.99 7.79
CA ALA A 193 -6.20 7.67 6.58
C ALA A 193 -6.54 9.17 6.54
N ASN A 194 -7.63 9.56 7.22
CA ASN A 194 -8.10 10.95 7.26
C ASN A 194 -7.58 11.73 8.47
N LEU A 195 -6.83 11.08 9.36
CA LEU A 195 -6.22 11.76 10.50
C LEU A 195 -5.11 12.69 10.03
N THR A 196 -5.00 13.83 10.70
CA THR A 196 -3.84 14.71 10.59
C THR A 196 -2.63 14.07 11.27
N GLU A 197 -1.42 14.51 10.90
CA GLU A 197 -0.18 14.02 11.53
C GLU A 197 -0.19 14.17 13.06
N ALA A 198 -0.75 15.27 13.58
CA ALA A 198 -0.90 15.48 15.02
C ALA A 198 -1.87 14.49 15.67
N GLU A 199 -2.98 14.15 15.00
CA GLU A 199 -3.93 13.14 15.49
C GLU A 199 -3.34 11.73 15.43
N ILE A 200 -2.55 11.42 14.39
CA ILE A 200 -1.80 10.15 14.28
C ILE A 200 -0.79 10.05 15.43
N ARG A 201 -0.07 11.13 15.72
CA ARG A 201 0.88 11.18 16.85
C ARG A 201 0.19 10.97 18.19
N GLN A 202 -0.92 11.66 18.44
CA GLN A 202 -1.70 11.47 19.66
C GLN A 202 -2.25 10.02 19.78
N LEU A 203 -2.67 9.44 18.67
CA LEU A 203 -3.13 8.05 18.62
C LEU A 203 -1.99 7.06 18.94
N LEU A 204 -0.79 7.33 18.42
CA LEU A 204 0.42 6.55 18.71
C LEU A 204 0.81 6.64 20.18
N GLU A 205 0.89 7.85 20.74
CA GLU A 205 1.19 8.10 22.15
C GLU A 205 0.19 7.36 23.05
N GLY A 206 -1.11 7.47 22.77
CA GLY A 206 -2.13 6.75 23.53
C GLY A 206 -2.01 5.22 23.44
N ARG A 207 -1.59 4.69 22.28
CA ARG A 207 -1.34 3.25 22.09
C ARG A 207 -0.06 2.78 22.80
N TRP A 208 0.96 3.63 22.87
CA TRP A 208 2.16 3.40 23.64
C TRP A 208 1.87 3.35 25.13
N ASP A 209 1.19 4.36 25.67
CA ASP A 209 0.82 4.38 27.08
C ASP A 209 -0.05 3.17 27.44
N ALA A 210 -1.02 2.83 26.59
CA ALA A 210 -1.85 1.65 26.79
C ALA A 210 -1.02 0.34 26.79
N LEU A 211 0.00 0.21 25.94
CA LEU A 211 0.90 -0.94 25.97
C LEU A 211 1.72 -0.96 27.27
N GLN A 212 2.27 0.18 27.70
CA GLN A 212 3.07 0.27 28.92
C GLN A 212 2.26 -0.04 30.18
N GLU A 213 1.04 0.49 30.26
CA GLU A 213 0.06 0.19 31.32
C GLU A 213 -0.23 -1.32 31.40
N GLN A 214 -0.35 -2.00 30.27
CA GLN A 214 -0.56 -3.46 30.23
C GLN A 214 0.65 -4.25 30.77
N LEU A 215 1.86 -3.69 30.68
CA LEU A 215 3.08 -4.32 31.19
C LEU A 215 3.33 -4.03 32.68
N VAL A 216 2.65 -3.04 33.28
CA VAL A 216 2.80 -2.67 34.70
C VAL A 216 2.66 -3.87 35.64
N PRO A 217 1.60 -4.72 35.57
CA PRO A 217 1.47 -5.85 36.49
C PRO A 217 2.58 -6.89 36.31
N LEU A 218 3.12 -7.03 35.10
CA LEU A 218 4.22 -7.94 34.81
C LEU A 218 5.52 -7.41 35.40
N ARG A 219 5.79 -6.12 35.19
CA ARG A 219 6.96 -5.43 35.76
C ARG A 219 6.93 -5.44 37.30
N GLU A 220 5.78 -5.12 37.89
CA GLU A 220 5.53 -5.15 39.34
C GLU A 220 5.78 -6.54 39.95
N SER A 221 5.35 -7.61 39.27
CA SER A 221 5.51 -8.99 39.74
C SER A 221 6.98 -9.42 39.90
N VAL A 222 7.88 -8.74 39.23
CA VAL A 222 9.32 -9.03 39.20
C VAL A 222 10.07 -8.11 40.16
N ALA A 223 9.95 -6.80 39.98
CA ALA A 223 10.68 -5.78 40.73
C ALA A 223 9.92 -4.45 40.79
N GLU A 224 9.98 -3.77 41.94
CA GLU A 224 9.35 -2.46 42.13
C GLU A 224 10.08 -1.33 41.34
N SER A 225 11.38 -1.46 41.11
CA SER A 225 12.19 -0.42 40.43
C SER A 225 13.42 -1.04 39.76
N GLY A 226 14.17 -0.22 39.01
CA GLY A 226 15.39 -0.64 38.31
C GLY A 226 15.12 -1.19 36.92
N TRP A 227 13.97 -0.82 36.34
CA TRP A 227 13.63 -1.15 34.97
C TRP A 227 14.34 -0.18 34.02
N GLY A 228 15.23 -0.71 33.18
CA GLY A 228 15.87 0.05 32.11
C GLY A 228 15.19 -0.21 30.76
N PRO A 229 14.79 0.83 30.01
CA PRO A 229 14.31 0.65 28.64
C PRO A 229 15.50 0.36 27.74
N TYR A 230 15.45 -0.74 26.99
CA TYR A 230 16.55 -1.11 26.08
C TYR A 230 16.28 -0.70 24.63
N ALA A 231 15.05 -0.86 24.19
CA ALA A 231 14.63 -0.40 22.88
C ALA A 231 13.15 -0.06 22.92
N SER A 232 12.78 0.98 22.18
CA SER A 232 11.39 1.35 21.97
C SER A 232 11.31 1.84 20.55
N MET A 233 10.53 1.16 19.73
CA MET A 233 10.43 1.48 18.31
C MET A 233 9.03 1.18 17.79
N VAL A 234 8.59 2.02 16.87
CA VAL A 234 7.45 1.71 16.02
C VAL A 234 8.01 0.94 14.83
N VAL A 235 7.69 -0.35 14.77
CA VAL A 235 8.13 -1.24 13.70
C VAL A 235 7.01 -1.33 12.70
N ASP A 236 7.27 -0.99 11.44
CA ASP A 236 6.37 -1.37 10.36
C ASP A 236 6.23 -2.90 10.37
N SER A 237 5.03 -3.36 10.68
CA SER A 237 4.77 -4.76 11.00
C SER A 237 4.77 -5.57 9.72
N LEU A 238 5.96 -5.93 9.25
CA LEU A 238 6.18 -6.87 8.17
C LEU A 238 5.42 -6.55 6.88
N GLY A 239 5.97 -5.59 6.13
CA GLY A 239 5.90 -5.62 4.69
C GLY A 239 7.23 -5.14 4.16
N SER A 240 7.94 -5.98 3.40
CA SER A 240 8.80 -5.45 2.33
C SER A 240 8.03 -4.29 1.67
N PRO A 241 8.68 -3.21 1.19
CA PRO A 241 8.01 -2.12 0.46
C PRO A 241 7.18 -2.57 -0.77
N HIS A 242 7.08 -3.89 -1.00
CA HIS A 242 6.34 -4.59 -2.03
C HIS A 242 5.14 -5.42 -1.51
N SER A 243 4.83 -5.44 -0.20
CA SER A 243 3.62 -6.12 0.27
C SER A 243 2.37 -5.40 -0.24
N ALA A 244 1.36 -6.18 -0.61
CA ALA A 244 0.09 -5.66 -1.14
C ALA A 244 -0.88 -5.25 -0.02
N GLU A 245 -0.49 -5.47 1.24
CA GLU A 245 -1.25 -5.11 2.42
C GLU A 245 -1.03 -3.63 2.77
N PRO A 246 -2.02 -2.96 3.39
CA PRO A 246 -1.85 -1.59 3.83
C PRO A 246 -0.67 -1.50 4.81
N PRO A 247 0.03 -0.34 4.87
CA PRO A 247 1.01 -0.12 5.91
C PRO A 247 0.34 -0.32 7.27
N GLN A 248 0.92 -1.23 8.04
CA GLN A 248 0.55 -1.49 9.42
C GLN A 248 1.79 -1.31 10.26
N TYR A 249 1.61 -0.79 11.45
CA TYR A 249 2.67 -0.64 12.43
C TYR A 249 2.35 -1.45 13.69
N VAL A 250 3.41 -1.86 14.36
CA VAL A 250 3.40 -2.45 15.69
C VAL A 250 4.33 -1.63 16.57
N ILE A 251 3.94 -1.41 17.80
CA ILE A 251 4.78 -0.79 18.82
C ILE A 251 5.55 -1.91 19.50
N GLN A 252 6.88 -1.84 19.47
CA GLN A 252 7.77 -2.74 20.20
C GLN A 252 8.45 -1.98 21.34
N THR A 253 8.47 -2.59 22.52
CA THR A 253 9.18 -2.09 23.71
C THR A 253 9.95 -3.22 24.37
N GLU A 254 11.18 -2.92 24.75
CA GLU A 254 12.10 -3.85 25.39
C GLU A 254 12.54 -3.28 26.74
N TRP A 255 12.38 -4.06 27.80
CA TRP A 255 12.66 -3.69 29.17
C TRP A 255 13.56 -4.71 29.84
N ALA A 256 14.53 -4.26 30.62
CA ALA A 256 15.44 -5.12 31.37
C ALA A 256 15.48 -4.76 32.85
N VAL A 257 15.66 -5.76 33.71
CA VAL A 257 15.94 -5.55 35.14
C VAL A 257 16.94 -6.59 35.64
N GLY A 258 17.92 -6.14 36.43
CA GLY A 258 18.87 -7.00 37.11
C GLY A 258 18.38 -7.44 38.49
N MET A 259 18.62 -8.70 38.87
CA MET A 259 18.32 -9.23 40.20
C MET A 259 19.27 -10.36 40.61
N ASP A 260 19.24 -10.80 41.86
CA ASP A 260 20.02 -11.95 42.31
C ASP A 260 19.55 -13.23 41.59
N THR A 261 20.49 -14.02 41.06
CA THR A 261 20.23 -15.30 40.41
C THR A 261 19.46 -16.27 41.31
N ALA A 262 19.63 -16.19 42.63
CA ALA A 262 18.88 -16.99 43.59
C ALA A 262 17.36 -16.74 43.54
N ASP A 263 16.93 -15.53 43.18
CA ASP A 263 15.53 -15.11 43.10
C ASP A 263 14.90 -15.38 41.71
N GLY A 264 15.72 -15.66 40.71
CA GLY A 264 15.34 -15.87 39.31
C GLY A 264 14.20 -16.86 39.06
N PRO A 265 14.30 -18.12 39.55
CA PRO A 265 13.22 -19.09 39.40
C PRO A 265 11.89 -18.63 40.04
N GLY A 266 11.98 -17.88 41.14
CA GLY A 266 10.83 -17.27 41.79
C GLY A 266 10.20 -16.19 40.92
N ALA A 267 11.01 -15.32 40.32
CA ALA A 267 10.56 -14.25 39.43
C ALA A 267 9.87 -14.78 38.17
N LEU A 268 10.43 -15.80 37.50
CA LEU A 268 9.80 -16.41 36.32
C LEU A 268 8.46 -17.08 36.64
N ASN A 269 8.32 -17.69 37.82
CA ASN A 269 7.04 -18.25 38.25
C ASN A 269 6.01 -17.15 38.53
N ARG A 270 6.40 -16.06 39.21
CA ARG A 270 5.52 -14.89 39.43
C ARG A 270 5.09 -14.25 38.11
N LEU A 271 5.99 -14.12 37.14
CA LEU A 271 5.65 -13.67 35.79
C LEU A 271 4.67 -14.60 35.10
N ARG A 272 4.86 -15.93 35.22
CA ARG A 272 3.94 -16.91 34.63
C ARG A 272 2.53 -16.76 35.21
N ASP A 273 2.43 -16.59 36.52
CA ASP A 273 1.16 -16.38 37.22
C ASP A 273 0.53 -15.05 36.81
N ALA A 274 1.32 -13.96 36.81
CA ALA A 274 0.86 -12.64 36.37
C ALA A 274 0.40 -12.62 34.91
N LEU A 275 1.07 -13.35 34.01
CA LEU A 275 0.65 -13.51 32.62
C LEU A 275 -0.72 -14.19 32.54
N ALA A 276 -0.90 -15.30 33.25
CA ALA A 276 -2.17 -16.02 33.26
C ALA A 276 -3.31 -15.16 33.86
N GLU A 277 -3.05 -14.44 34.95
CA GLU A 277 -4.02 -13.56 35.61
C GLU A 277 -4.43 -12.37 34.74
N ASN A 278 -3.53 -11.84 33.90
CA ASN A 278 -3.79 -10.72 33.01
C ASN A 278 -4.27 -11.13 31.60
N GLY A 279 -4.64 -12.41 31.43
CA GLY A 279 -5.27 -12.91 30.20
C GLY A 279 -4.29 -13.23 29.06
N TRP A 280 -3.00 -13.37 29.36
CA TRP A 280 -2.01 -13.83 28.39
C TRP A 280 -2.03 -15.36 28.27
N SER A 281 -1.98 -15.84 27.04
CA SER A 281 -1.88 -17.27 26.74
C SER A 281 -0.42 -17.65 26.49
N LEU A 282 0.14 -18.50 27.34
CA LEU A 282 1.49 -19.01 27.19
C LEU A 282 1.58 -19.99 26.02
N LYS A 283 2.59 -19.80 25.17
CA LYS A 283 2.97 -20.72 24.12
C LYS A 283 3.96 -21.76 24.67
N PRO A 284 3.92 -23.01 24.18
CA PRO A 284 4.94 -23.99 24.52
C PRO A 284 6.32 -23.45 24.10
N SER A 285 7.27 -23.46 25.03
CA SER A 285 8.69 -23.18 24.77
C SER A 285 9.48 -24.44 25.10
N ASP A 286 10.39 -24.82 24.21
CA ASP A 286 11.35 -25.91 24.46
C ASP A 286 12.47 -25.46 25.41
N ASP A 287 12.61 -24.15 25.62
CA ASP A 287 13.59 -23.53 26.50
C ASP A 287 12.92 -23.11 27.83
N SER A 288 13.43 -23.63 28.95
CA SER A 288 12.90 -23.35 30.29
C SER A 288 13.10 -21.90 30.72
N ASP A 289 14.06 -21.22 30.10
CA ASP A 289 14.49 -19.87 30.47
C ASP A 289 13.81 -18.80 29.61
N GLN A 290 12.84 -19.21 28.79
CA GLN A 290 12.05 -18.34 27.93
C GLN A 290 10.56 -18.56 28.16
N LEU A 291 9.81 -17.46 28.23
CA LEU A 291 8.35 -17.48 28.19
C LEU A 291 7.89 -16.71 26.95
N HIS A 292 7.10 -17.38 26.10
CA HIS A 292 6.44 -16.74 24.98
C HIS A 292 4.96 -16.68 25.29
N ALA A 293 4.35 -15.50 25.21
CA ALA A 293 2.95 -15.30 25.51
C ALA A 293 2.28 -14.47 24.43
N THR A 294 0.99 -14.72 24.23
CA THR A 294 0.15 -13.94 23.30
C THR A 294 -1.21 -13.66 23.89
N ARG A 295 -1.78 -12.51 23.54
CA ARG A 295 -3.13 -12.13 23.95
C ARG A 295 -4.12 -12.25 22.78
N ALA A 296 -5.40 -12.22 23.08
CA ALA A 296 -6.47 -12.42 22.10
C ALA A 296 -6.50 -11.33 21.00
N GLU A 297 -6.02 -10.13 21.30
CA GLU A 297 -6.02 -8.97 20.38
C GLU A 297 -4.80 -8.95 19.45
N GLY A 298 -3.83 -9.86 19.66
CA GLY A 298 -2.68 -10.07 18.78
C GLY A 298 -1.34 -9.60 19.35
N GLU A 299 -1.33 -9.05 20.57
CA GLU A 299 -0.11 -8.69 21.28
C GLU A 299 0.74 -9.92 21.56
N THR A 300 2.05 -9.73 21.51
CA THR A 300 3.03 -10.78 21.80
C THR A 300 4.02 -10.31 22.83
N LEU A 301 4.38 -11.18 23.76
CA LEU A 301 5.41 -10.94 24.76
C LEU A 301 6.39 -12.10 24.74
N ALA A 302 7.68 -11.78 24.70
CA ALA A 302 8.76 -12.71 24.96
C ALA A 302 9.49 -12.27 26.23
N VAL A 303 9.66 -13.21 27.16
CA VAL A 303 10.46 -13.04 28.37
C VAL A 303 11.68 -13.92 28.23
N TYR A 304 12.84 -13.34 28.52
CA TYR A 304 14.11 -14.06 28.56
C TYR A 304 14.76 -13.84 29.91
N ALA A 305 15.37 -14.88 30.46
CA ALA A 305 16.19 -14.77 31.65
C ALA A 305 17.59 -15.32 31.33
N TRP A 306 18.62 -14.53 31.59
CA TRP A 306 20.00 -15.01 31.44
C TRP A 306 20.91 -14.44 32.53
N PRO A 307 21.94 -15.19 32.97
CA PRO A 307 22.93 -14.67 33.92
C PRO A 307 23.70 -13.49 33.31
N SER A 308 23.94 -12.44 34.09
CA SER A 308 24.74 -11.29 33.64
C SER A 308 26.14 -11.74 33.26
N ALA A 309 26.65 -11.19 32.15
CA ALA A 309 28.01 -11.48 31.69
C ALA A 309 29.08 -10.94 32.66
N ASP A 310 28.77 -9.86 33.36
CA ASP A 310 29.70 -9.18 34.26
C ASP A 310 29.66 -9.75 35.68
N ASP A 311 28.51 -10.29 36.11
CA ASP A 311 28.35 -10.90 37.42
C ASP A 311 27.42 -12.14 37.34
N PRO A 312 27.94 -13.37 37.47
CA PRO A 312 27.13 -14.59 37.41
C PRO A 312 26.17 -14.75 38.60
N THR A 313 26.33 -13.94 39.65
CA THR A 313 25.38 -13.88 40.77
C THR A 313 24.17 -12.98 40.46
N GLN A 314 24.21 -12.26 39.34
CA GLN A 314 23.10 -11.48 38.82
C GLN A 314 22.44 -12.20 37.64
N LEU A 315 21.11 -12.11 37.59
CA LEU A 315 20.26 -12.52 36.49
C LEU A 315 19.62 -11.27 35.88
N THR A 316 19.64 -11.17 34.56
CA THR A 316 18.86 -10.17 33.83
C THR A 316 17.56 -10.80 33.38
N ILE A 317 16.43 -10.20 33.74
CA ILE A 317 15.14 -10.50 33.13
C ILE A 317 14.87 -9.45 32.07
N TRP A 318 14.57 -9.93 30.87
CA TRP A 318 14.24 -9.13 29.71
C TRP A 318 12.80 -9.37 29.28
N LEU A 319 12.07 -8.30 29.00
CA LEU A 319 10.73 -8.32 28.45
C LEU A 319 10.76 -7.65 27.08
N ASP A 320 10.47 -8.39 26.01
CA ASP A 320 10.20 -7.86 24.67
C ASP A 320 8.70 -7.96 24.41
N ALA A 321 8.03 -6.81 24.43
CA ALA A 321 6.60 -6.71 24.21
C ALA A 321 6.31 -6.03 22.88
N ARG A 322 5.34 -6.58 22.15
CA ARG A 322 4.85 -6.04 20.89
C ARG A 322 3.34 -5.88 20.96
N SER A 323 2.86 -4.71 20.60
CA SER A 323 1.43 -4.46 20.44
C SER A 323 0.84 -5.32 19.32
N ALA A 324 -0.48 -5.31 19.24
CA ALA A 324 -1.15 -5.77 18.03
C ALA A 324 -0.86 -4.83 16.86
N ALA A 325 -1.20 -5.26 15.63
CA ALA A 325 -0.99 -4.47 14.43
C ALA A 325 -2.07 -3.39 14.27
N TYR A 326 -1.63 -2.18 13.95
CA TYR A 326 -2.47 -1.02 13.74
C TYR A 326 -2.26 -0.41 12.36
N TRP A 327 -3.27 0.27 11.81
CA TRP A 327 -3.11 0.97 10.53
C TRP A 327 -2.13 2.15 10.67
N SER A 328 -1.18 2.28 9.74
CA SER A 328 -0.38 3.51 9.53
C SER A 328 -0.67 4.06 8.14
N GLU A 329 -0.89 5.37 8.02
CA GLU A 329 -0.86 6.04 6.72
C GLU A 329 -0.15 7.39 6.86
N GLY A 330 0.82 7.65 6.00
CA GLY A 330 1.38 8.99 5.80
C GLY A 330 2.43 9.47 6.79
N VAL A 331 2.80 8.69 7.81
CA VAL A 331 3.90 9.03 8.71
C VAL A 331 4.87 7.86 8.77
N GLU A 332 6.05 8.04 8.18
CA GLU A 332 7.20 7.19 8.39
C GLU A 332 7.73 7.57 9.77
N VAL A 333 7.16 6.95 10.80
CA VAL A 333 7.54 7.25 12.18
C VAL A 333 8.70 6.36 12.56
N GLU A 334 9.88 6.78 12.15
CA GLU A 334 11.12 6.29 12.71
C GLU A 334 11.18 6.88 14.14
N TRP A 335 10.85 6.06 15.14
CA TRP A 335 11.11 6.41 16.54
C TRP A 335 12.32 5.59 16.94
N GLN A 336 13.44 6.28 17.14
CA GLN A 336 14.66 5.62 17.55
C GLN A 336 14.67 5.26 19.03
N SER A 337 15.16 4.03 19.24
CA SER A 337 15.81 3.53 20.44
C SER A 337 16.38 4.65 21.33
N LEU A 338 15.80 4.80 22.53
CA LEU A 338 16.31 5.63 23.64
C LEU A 338 17.78 5.37 24.00
N ASN A 339 18.36 4.26 23.50
CA ASN A 339 19.74 3.84 23.76
C ASN A 339 20.83 4.53 22.90
N GLN A 340 20.54 5.51 22.04
CA GLN A 340 21.61 6.15 21.25
C GLN A 340 22.36 7.30 21.94
N ASP A 341 21.76 8.01 22.91
CA ASP A 341 22.32 9.27 23.43
C ASP A 341 22.60 9.31 24.96
N GLY A 342 22.89 8.15 25.56
CA GLY A 342 23.62 8.12 26.84
C GLY A 342 22.80 8.28 28.13
N ASP A 343 21.49 8.03 28.09
CA ASP A 343 20.67 7.86 29.30
C ASP A 343 20.64 6.39 29.76
N GLU A 344 21.79 5.72 29.75
CA GLU A 344 22.01 4.35 30.25
C GLU A 344 21.74 4.19 31.76
N SER A 345 21.18 5.21 32.42
CA SER A 345 21.08 5.30 33.89
C SER A 345 19.70 5.63 34.42
N ALA A 346 18.69 5.82 33.57
CA ALA A 346 17.33 6.06 34.03
C ALA A 346 16.70 4.73 34.49
N ASP A 347 16.79 4.47 35.79
CA ASP A 347 16.04 3.40 36.46
C ASP A 347 14.58 3.84 36.66
N TYR A 348 13.67 3.21 35.93
CA TYR A 348 12.24 3.47 36.07
C TYR A 348 11.63 2.60 37.17
N ARG A 349 10.63 3.15 37.85
CA ARG A 349 9.68 2.34 38.63
C ARG A 349 8.84 1.49 37.67
N TYR A 350 8.25 0.40 38.17
CA TYR A 350 7.45 -0.53 37.35
C TYR A 350 6.26 0.11 36.61
N ASP A 351 5.78 1.27 37.07
CA ASP A 351 4.68 2.05 36.53
C ASP A 351 5.13 3.38 35.88
N GLU A 352 6.44 3.52 35.63
CA GLU A 352 7.01 4.66 34.92
C GLU A 352 7.58 4.21 33.58
N TRP A 353 7.55 5.09 32.59
CA TRP A 353 8.13 4.86 31.28
C TRP A 353 8.49 6.18 30.60
N PRO A 354 9.46 6.17 29.67
CA PRO A 354 9.80 7.34 28.89
C PRO A 354 8.65 7.74 27.96
N GLU A 355 8.55 9.04 27.72
CA GLU A 355 7.69 9.58 26.66
C GLU A 355 8.29 9.21 25.29
N LEU A 356 7.43 8.90 24.32
CA LEU A 356 7.84 8.78 22.92
C LEU A 356 8.33 10.14 22.42
N GLN A 357 9.56 10.24 21.92
CA GLN A 357 10.11 11.47 21.31
C GLN A 357 10.29 11.34 19.79
N PRO A 358 9.68 12.24 18.99
CA PRO A 358 9.73 12.12 17.54
C PRO A 358 11.16 12.35 17.06
N GLU A 359 11.61 11.60 16.06
CA GLU A 359 12.88 11.88 15.38
C GLU A 359 12.72 13.18 14.58
N ASP A 360 13.57 14.18 14.86
CA ASP A 360 13.53 15.54 14.29
C ASP A 360 13.97 15.64 12.82
#